data_AF-A0A1A0IJD6-F1
#
_entry.id   AF-A0A1A0IJD6-F1
#
_cell.length_a   1.000
_cell.length_b   1.000
_cell.length_c   1.000
_cell.angle_alpha   90.00
_cell.angle_beta   90.00
_cell.angle_gamma   90.00
#
_symmetry.space_group_name_H-M   'P 1'
#
loop_
_entity.id
_entity.type
_entity.pdbx_description
1 polymer ?
#
loop_
_entity_poly.entity_id
_entity_poly.type
_entity_poly.pdbx_seq_one_letter_code
_entity_poly.pdbx_strand_id
1 'polypeptide(L)' 'MGASIEDKTFGELGALAVEVTTPDAGIASAVLDAATTERSMIIAEACRRRDVWRLRMVGQGYDDDLAGIATRHGVEVED' A
#
# COMPACT_ATOMS: atom_id res chain seq x y z
N MET A 1 5.01 0.04 1.29
CA MET A 1 3.95 0.32 2.28
C MET A 1 2.72 -0.45 1.86
N GLY A 2 2.17 -1.25 2.77
CA GLY A 2 0.97 -2.05 2.53
C GLY A 2 -0.07 -1.83 3.62
N ALA A 3 -1.30 -2.17 3.31
CA ALA A 3 -2.43 -2.16 4.24
C ALA A 3 -3.31 -3.39 3.99
N SER A 4 -4.02 -3.84 5.01
CA SER A 4 -5.02 -4.90 4.94
C SER A 4 -6.30 -4.49 5.66
N ILE A 5 -7.41 -5.12 5.29
CA ILE A 5 -8.70 -4.95 5.95
C ILE A 5 -9.28 -6.34 6.22
N GLU A 6 -9.84 -6.56 7.42
CA GLU A 6 -10.22 -7.91 7.87
C GLU A 6 -11.63 -8.31 7.41
N ASP A 7 -12.61 -7.42 7.58
CA ASP A 7 -14.04 -7.74 7.40
C ASP A 7 -14.66 -7.23 6.09
N LYS A 8 -13.83 -6.70 5.18
CA LYS A 8 -14.27 -6.08 3.91
C LYS A 8 -13.26 -6.32 2.81
N THR A 9 -13.53 -5.78 1.64
CA THR A 9 -12.59 -5.65 0.51
C THR A 9 -12.30 -4.18 0.25
N PHE A 10 -11.18 -3.89 -0.41
CA PHE A 10 -10.87 -2.53 -0.84
C PHE A 10 -11.89 -1.99 -1.86
N GLY A 11 -12.54 -2.85 -2.65
CA GLY A 11 -13.65 -2.45 -3.52
C GLY A 11 -14.89 -1.99 -2.73
N GLU A 12 -15.17 -2.59 -1.57
CA GLU A 12 -16.25 -2.15 -0.68
C GLU A 12 -15.91 -0.86 0.09
N LEU A 13 -14.62 -0.56 0.27
CA LEU A 13 -14.16 0.71 0.86
C LEU A 13 -14.35 1.88 -0.11
N GLY A 14 -14.27 1.61 -1.41
CA GLY A 14 -14.27 2.62 -2.47
C GLY A 14 -12.90 3.29 -2.66
N ALA A 15 -12.89 4.50 -3.23
CA ALA A 15 -11.66 5.20 -3.56
C ALA A 15 -10.83 5.53 -2.30
N LEU A 16 -9.56 5.11 -2.30
CA LEU A 16 -8.61 5.35 -1.21
C LEU A 16 -7.78 6.60 -1.50
N ALA A 17 -7.97 7.64 -0.68
CA ALA A 17 -7.11 8.82 -0.70
C ALA A 17 -5.82 8.56 0.09
N VAL A 18 -4.68 8.91 -0.53
CA VAL A 18 -3.35 8.74 0.05
C VAL A 18 -2.64 10.07 0.02
N GLU A 19 -2.14 10.51 1.18
CA GLU A 19 -1.29 11.68 1.32
C GLU A 19 0.04 11.29 1.96
N VAL A 20 1.12 11.81 1.40
CA VAL A 20 2.47 11.68 1.98
C VAL A 20 2.96 13.07 2.30
N THR A 21 3.30 13.27 3.56
CA THR A 21 3.73 14.56 4.11
C THR A 21 5.00 14.38 4.94
N THR A 22 5.73 15.48 5.11
CA THR A 22 6.72 15.67 6.17
C THR A 22 6.14 16.68 7.17
N PRO A 23 6.78 16.91 8.32
CA PRO A 23 6.38 17.98 9.23
C PRO A 23 6.31 19.37 8.57
N ASP A 24 7.09 19.58 7.50
CA ASP A 24 7.26 20.88 6.85
C ASP A 24 6.49 21.02 5.53
N ALA A 25 6.10 19.92 4.87
CA ALA A 25 5.54 19.98 3.51
C ALA A 25 4.71 18.75 3.10
N GLY A 26 3.78 18.96 2.16
CA GLY A 26 3.19 17.87 1.37
C GLY A 26 4.16 17.38 0.29
N ILE A 27 4.34 16.06 0.20
CA ILE A 27 5.24 15.40 -0.76
C ILE A 27 4.48 14.83 -1.95
N ALA A 28 3.35 14.17 -1.71
CA ALA A 28 2.53 13.58 -2.77
C ALA A 28 1.09 13.37 -2.28
N SER A 29 0.14 13.43 -3.21
CA SER A 29 -1.22 12.93 -3.00
C SER A 29 -1.65 12.06 -4.18
N ALA A 30 -2.50 11.07 -3.91
CA ALA A 30 -3.08 10.22 -4.94
C ALA A 30 -4.43 9.66 -4.46
N VAL A 31 -5.24 9.24 -5.43
CA VAL A 31 -6.46 8.47 -5.19
C VAL A 31 -6.30 7.14 -5.91
N LEU A 32 -6.57 6.05 -5.19
CA LEU A 32 -6.53 4.69 -5.70
C LEU A 32 -7.97 4.15 -5.72
N ASP A 33 -8.56 3.99 -6.91
CA ASP A 33 -9.99 3.69 -7.08
C ASP A 33 -10.29 2.43 -7.89
N ALA A 34 -9.25 1.67 -8.27
CA ALA A 34 -9.36 0.45 -9.09
C ALA A 34 -9.42 -0.86 -8.27
N ALA A 35 -9.73 -0.77 -6.98
CA ALA A 35 -9.82 -1.95 -6.13
C ALA A 35 -11.09 -2.76 -6.39
N THR A 36 -10.99 -4.08 -6.22
CA THR A 36 -12.08 -5.04 -6.42
C THR A 36 -12.25 -5.91 -5.17
N THR A 37 -11.94 -7.20 -5.25
CA THR A 37 -12.17 -8.18 -4.17
C THR A 37 -11.03 -8.26 -3.16
N GLU A 38 -9.97 -7.48 -3.35
CA GLU A 38 -8.73 -7.66 -2.62
C GLU A 38 -8.87 -7.18 -1.16
N ARG A 39 -8.25 -7.93 -0.24
CA ARG A 39 -8.27 -7.65 1.21
C ARG A 39 -6.98 -7.01 1.70
N SER A 40 -5.94 -7.05 0.88
CA SER A 40 -4.66 -6.40 1.15
C SER A 40 -4.19 -5.63 -0.08
N MET A 41 -3.42 -4.56 0.12
CA MET A 41 -2.97 -3.69 -0.96
C MET A 41 -1.56 -3.16 -0.70
N ILE A 42 -0.71 -3.18 -1.74
CA ILE A 42 0.49 -2.36 -1.79
C ILE A 42 0.10 -0.97 -2.30
N ILE A 43 0.12 0.01 -1.38
CA ILE A 43 -0.29 1.39 -1.65
C ILE A 43 0.81 2.14 -2.39
N ALA A 44 2.04 2.07 -1.88
CA ALA A 44 3.17 2.81 -2.41
C ALA A 44 4.51 2.14 -2.10
N GLU A 45 5.47 2.41 -2.97
CA GLU A 45 6.87 1.98 -2.88
C GLU A 45 7.78 3.19 -2.72
N ALA A 46 8.67 3.13 -1.72
CA ALA A 46 9.75 4.09 -1.56
C ALA A 46 11.06 3.44 -1.99
N CYS A 47 11.68 3.97 -3.03
CA CYS A 47 12.94 3.47 -3.56
C CYS A 47 14.01 4.56 -3.41
N ARG A 48 15.14 4.20 -2.81
CA ARG A 48 16.31 5.08 -2.77
C ARG A 48 17.20 4.82 -3.99
N ARG A 49 17.48 5.86 -4.77
CA ARG A 49 18.45 5.82 -5.88
C ARG A 49 19.55 6.83 -5.58
N ARG A 50 20.74 6.34 -5.21
CA ARG A 50 21.83 7.15 -4.63
C ARG A 50 21.34 7.86 -3.35
N ASP A 51 21.39 9.18 -3.29
CA ASP A 51 20.96 9.98 -2.14
C ASP A 51 19.56 10.57 -2.30
N VAL A 52 18.81 10.10 -3.31
CA VAL A 52 17.46 10.59 -3.58
C VAL A 52 16.44 9.50 -3.34
N TRP A 53 15.42 9.80 -2.54
CA TRP A 53 14.22 8.99 -2.40
C TRP A 53 13.25 9.28 -3.55
N ARG A 54 12.66 8.23 -4.09
CA ARG A 54 11.54 8.31 -5.04
C ARG A 54 10.37 7.54 -4.46
N LEU A 55 9.22 8.17 -4.46
CA LEU A 55 7.95 7.55 -4.11
C LEU A 55 7.21 7.20 -5.40
N ARG A 56 6.64 5.99 -5.44
CA ARG A 56 5.74 5.53 -6.50
C ARG A 56 4.45 5.03 -5.86
N MET A 57 3.32 5.61 -6.26
CA MET A 57 2.01 5.07 -5.94
C MET A 57 1.76 3.82 -6.80
N VAL A 58 1.23 2.77 -6.20
CA VAL A 58 1.08 1.44 -6.83
C VAL A 58 -0.39 1.04 -6.92
N GLY A 59 -1.10 0.93 -5.80
CA GLY A 59 -2.50 0.50 -5.78
C GLY A 59 -2.74 -0.95 -6.22
N GLN A 60 -1.78 -1.85 -5.95
CA GLN A 60 -1.90 -3.26 -6.30
C GLN A 60 -2.59 -4.03 -5.18
N GLY A 61 -3.77 -4.55 -5.46
CA GLY A 61 -4.50 -5.43 -4.54
C GLY A 61 -3.99 -6.88 -4.58
N TYR A 62 -4.21 -7.59 -3.47
CA TYR A 62 -4.02 -9.02 -3.28
C TYR A 62 -5.16 -9.62 -2.45
N ASP A 63 -5.53 -10.86 -2.75
CA ASP A 63 -6.54 -11.61 -1.99
C ASP A 63 -5.98 -12.17 -0.66
N ASP A 64 -4.65 -12.28 -0.56
CA ASP A 64 -3.93 -12.70 0.65
C ASP A 64 -4.10 -11.68 1.80
N ASP A 65 -3.88 -12.12 3.04
CA ASP A 65 -3.72 -11.20 4.17
C ASP A 65 -2.32 -10.53 4.15
N LEU A 66 -2.07 -9.65 5.12
CA LEU A 66 -0.80 -8.92 5.18
C LEU A 66 0.38 -9.85 5.45
N ALA A 67 0.19 -10.93 6.22
CA ALA A 67 1.22 -11.92 6.48
C ALA A 67 1.60 -12.66 5.19
N GLY A 68 0.62 -13.10 4.42
CA GLY A 68 0.81 -13.73 3.11
C GLY A 68 1.55 -12.83 2.13
N ILE A 69 1.23 -11.53 2.08
CA ILE A 69 1.99 -10.55 1.30
C ILE A 69 3.43 -10.44 1.83
N ALA A 70 3.62 -10.30 3.13
CA ALA A 70 4.94 -10.13 3.73
C ALA A 70 5.86 -11.31 3.41
N THR A 71 5.37 -12.54 3.55
CA THR A 71 6.09 -13.76 3.18
C THR A 71 6.43 -13.81 1.69
N ARG A 72 5.54 -13.34 0.81
CA ARG A 72 5.81 -13.22 -0.64
C ARG A 72 6.97 -12.28 -0.95
N HIS A 73 7.18 -11.28 -0.10
CA HIS A 73 8.31 -10.35 -0.17
C HIS A 73 9.54 -10.82 0.61
N GLY A 74 9.55 -12.07 1.11
CA GLY A 74 10.68 -12.68 1.81
C GLY A 74 10.77 -12.33 3.29
N VAL A 75 9.71 -11.79 3.88
CA VAL A 75 9.64 -11.52 5.32
C VAL A 75 9.20 -12.78 6.05
N GLU A 76 9.95 -13.18 7.06
CA GLU A 76 9.54 -14.22 7.99
C GLU A 76 8.53 -13.61 8.98
N VAL A 77 7.36 -14.23 9.10
CA VAL A 77 6.28 -13.76 9.97
C VAL A 77 6.09 -14.82 11.06
N GLU A 78 6.09 -14.39 12.31
CA GLU A 78 5.76 -15.23 13.46
C GLU A 78 4.23 -15.22 13.64
N ASP A 79 3.67 -16.36 14.07
CA ASP A 79 2.23 -16.54 14.33
C ASP A 79 1.73 -15.71 15.53
#